data_AF-A0A1F6M8J2-F1
#
_entry.id   AF-A0A1F6M8J2-F1
#
_cell.length_a   1.000
_cell.length_b   1.000
_cell.length_c   1.000
_cell.angle_alpha   90.00
_cell.angle_beta   90.00
_cell.angle_gamma   90.00
#
_symmetry.space_group_name_H-M   'P 1'
#
loop_
_entity.id
_entity.type
_entity.pdbx_description
1 polymer ?
#
loop_
_entity_poly.entity_id
_entity_poly.type
_entity_poly.pdbx_seq_one_letter_code
_entity_poly.pdbx_strand_id
1 'polypeptide(L)'
;MPRNNAQAFPSKDRKPVNQQERLEMSGWIVGFTDGEGCFSVSLIRNATTKIGWQVFPEFVITQGAKSRTALEEIQTFFECGRIYENRRYDNHREHLLRYCVRSLRELRERIIPFFQRYELKTHKKNDFKKFCEIISLIENGHHSTHEGVTKIAYHISEMNRKSKPKFLESSETTRRTLETEMI
;
A
#
# COMPACT_ATOMS: atom_id res chain seq x y z
N MET A 1 51.42 -26.56 -0.66
CA MET A 1 50.27 -25.73 -0.22
C MET A 1 49.00 -26.32 -0.81
N PRO A 2 48.07 -26.87 -0.01
CA PRO A 2 46.87 -27.52 -0.54
C PRO A 2 45.77 -26.52 -0.89
N ARG A 3 45.00 -26.88 -1.92
CA ARG A 3 43.80 -26.17 -2.42
C ARG A 3 42.68 -26.31 -1.39
N ASN A 4 42.10 -25.19 -0.94
CA ASN A 4 40.89 -25.22 -0.11
C ASN A 4 39.65 -25.18 -1.01
N ASN A 5 39.01 -26.33 -1.14
CA ASN A 5 37.80 -26.54 -1.94
C ASN A 5 36.61 -26.51 -0.96
N ALA A 6 36.04 -25.32 -0.72
CA ALA A 6 34.84 -25.21 0.11
C ALA A 6 33.61 -25.58 -0.72
N GLN A 7 33.20 -26.85 -0.66
CA GLN A 7 31.88 -27.28 -1.09
C GLN A 7 30.84 -26.62 -0.17
N ALA A 8 30.00 -25.76 -0.75
CA ALA A 8 28.83 -25.23 -0.07
C ALA A 8 27.84 -26.38 0.20
N PHE A 9 27.60 -26.67 1.48
CA PHE A 9 26.54 -27.60 1.89
C PHE A 9 25.17 -26.96 1.62
N PRO A 10 24.23 -27.64 0.94
CA PRO A 10 22.87 -27.14 0.80
C PRO A 10 22.16 -27.21 2.16
N SER A 11 21.58 -26.09 2.59
CA SER A 11 20.76 -26.00 3.80
C SER A 11 19.51 -26.88 3.66
N LYS A 12 19.29 -27.74 4.67
CA LYS A 12 18.41 -28.91 4.60
C LYS A 12 16.96 -28.70 5.07
N ASP A 13 16.52 -27.45 5.24
CA ASP A 13 15.20 -27.14 5.84
C ASP A 13 14.31 -26.24 4.97
N ARG A 14 14.13 -26.60 3.69
CA ARG A 14 12.98 -26.11 2.92
C ARG A 14 11.99 -27.25 2.74
N LYS A 15 10.91 -27.24 3.53
CA LYS A 15 9.73 -28.06 3.24
C LYS A 15 9.32 -27.79 1.79
N PRO A 16 9.00 -28.82 0.99
CA PRO A 16 8.48 -28.59 -0.35
C PRO A 16 7.22 -27.74 -0.21
N VAL A 17 7.19 -26.60 -0.92
CA VAL A 17 6.03 -25.72 -0.97
C VAL A 17 4.91 -26.50 -1.64
N ASN A 18 3.90 -26.89 -0.86
CA ASN A 18 2.70 -27.51 -1.40
C ASN A 18 1.98 -26.49 -2.29
N GLN A 19 1.91 -26.78 -3.60
CA GLN A 19 1.32 -25.86 -4.58
C GLN A 19 -0.18 -25.67 -4.34
N GLN A 20 -0.87 -26.71 -3.83
CA GLN A 20 -2.30 -26.68 -3.56
C GLN A 20 -2.64 -25.73 -2.39
N GLU A 21 -1.92 -25.86 -1.27
CA GLU A 21 -2.06 -24.97 -0.11
C GLU A 21 -1.78 -23.51 -0.46
N ARG A 22 -0.79 -23.26 -1.33
CA ARG A 22 -0.48 -21.90 -1.80
C ARG A 22 -1.62 -21.30 -2.63
N LEU A 23 -2.28 -22.10 -3.46
CA LEU A 23 -3.42 -21.65 -4.26
C LEU A 23 -4.63 -21.34 -3.36
N GLU A 24 -4.91 -22.19 -2.38
CA GLU A 24 -5.97 -21.96 -1.40
C GLU A 24 -5.72 -20.70 -0.57
N MET A 25 -4.50 -20.52 -0.06
CA MET A 25 -4.09 -19.32 0.65
C MET A 25 -4.20 -18.06 -0.23
N SER A 26 -3.82 -18.15 -1.51
CA SER A 26 -3.95 -17.02 -2.44
C SER A 26 -5.42 -16.61 -2.61
N GLY A 27 -6.31 -17.58 -2.80
CA GLY A 27 -7.76 -17.33 -2.89
C GLY A 27 -8.33 -16.74 -1.60
N TRP A 28 -7.89 -17.24 -0.45
CA TRP A 28 -8.28 -16.73 0.85
C TRP A 28 -7.82 -15.28 1.06
N ILE A 29 -6.56 -14.95 0.74
CA ILE A 29 -6.03 -13.58 0.83
C ILE A 29 -6.80 -12.61 -0.07
N VAL A 30 -7.15 -13.03 -1.30
CA VAL A 30 -7.99 -12.21 -2.18
C VAL A 30 -9.35 -11.94 -1.54
N GLY A 31 -10.04 -12.98 -1.07
CA GLY A 31 -11.34 -12.82 -0.41
C GLY A 31 -11.26 -11.97 0.86
N PHE A 32 -10.23 -12.18 1.67
CA PHE A 32 -9.97 -11.41 2.88
C PHE A 32 -9.71 -9.93 2.56
N THR A 33 -8.93 -9.65 1.52
CA THR A 33 -8.65 -8.29 1.05
C THR A 33 -9.90 -7.63 0.46
N ASP A 34 -10.73 -8.38 -0.26
CA ASP A 34 -12.02 -7.92 -0.77
C ASP A 34 -12.97 -7.49 0.37
N GLY A 35 -12.88 -8.12 1.54
CA GLY A 35 -13.60 -7.70 2.76
C GLY A 35 -12.90 -6.54 3.47
N GLU A 36 -11.73 -6.81 4.04
CA GLU A 36 -11.06 -6.00 5.08
C GLU A 36 -9.85 -5.20 4.60
N GLY A 37 -9.43 -5.41 3.34
CA GLY A 37 -8.26 -4.77 2.76
C GLY A 37 -8.51 -3.32 2.34
N CYS A 38 -7.44 -2.56 2.22
CA CYS A 38 -7.48 -1.18 1.75
C CYS A 38 -6.20 -0.83 1.00
N PHE A 39 -6.35 -0.40 -0.24
CA PHE A 39 -5.31 0.30 -0.99
C PHE A 39 -5.57 1.80 -0.84
N SER A 40 -4.66 2.51 -0.22
CA SER A 40 -4.82 3.95 0.01
C SER A 40 -3.56 4.71 -0.32
N VAL A 41 -3.73 5.95 -0.73
CA VAL A 41 -2.64 6.88 -0.96
C VAL A 41 -2.99 8.21 -0.32
N SER A 42 -2.05 8.75 0.44
CA SER A 42 -2.17 10.06 1.08
C SER A 42 -1.14 11.04 0.52
N LEU A 43 -1.51 12.33 0.46
CA LEU A 43 -0.57 13.43 0.23
C LEU A 43 -0.34 14.16 1.55
N ILE A 44 0.90 14.14 2.02
CA ILE A 44 1.29 14.79 3.28
C ILE A 44 2.25 15.94 3.00
N ARG A 45 2.15 17.02 3.78
CA ARG A 45 3.12 18.11 3.69
C ARG A 45 4.48 17.62 4.15
N ASN A 46 5.51 17.86 3.35
CA ASN A 46 6.88 17.55 3.70
C ASN A 46 7.82 18.60 3.10
N ALA A 47 8.39 19.44 3.96
CA ALA A 47 9.29 20.53 3.59
C ALA A 47 10.62 20.05 2.98
N THR A 48 11.00 18.78 3.16
CA THR A 48 12.23 18.23 2.58
C THR A 48 12.08 17.83 1.11
N THR A 49 10.85 17.78 0.59
CA THR A 49 10.57 17.49 -0.82
C THR A 49 10.57 18.78 -1.65
N LYS A 50 10.99 18.70 -2.91
CA LYS A 50 11.05 19.85 -3.83
C LYS A 50 9.71 20.59 -3.98
N ILE A 51 8.59 19.85 -3.92
CA ILE A 51 7.24 20.38 -4.12
C ILE A 51 6.54 20.69 -2.78
N GLY A 52 7.17 20.37 -1.64
CA GLY A 52 6.57 20.53 -0.31
C GLY A 52 5.51 19.46 0.04
N TRP A 53 5.37 18.44 -0.80
CA TRP A 53 4.41 17.33 -0.65
C TRP A 53 5.07 15.99 -0.90
N GLN A 54 4.73 15.01 -0.05
CA GLN A 54 5.14 13.63 -0.20
C GLN A 54 3.92 12.74 -0.46
N VAL A 55 4.04 11.87 -1.46
CA VAL A 55 3.06 10.83 -1.76
C VAL A 55 3.32 9.62 -0.88
N PHE A 56 2.29 9.14 -0.19
CA PHE A 56 2.38 8.08 0.79
C PHE A 56 1.37 6.96 0.47
N PRO A 57 1.75 5.99 -0.38
CA PRO A 57 0.93 4.82 -0.66
C PRO A 57 1.06 3.77 0.44
N GLU A 58 -0.04 3.14 0.83
CA GLU A 58 -0.06 2.00 1.73
C GLU A 58 -1.11 0.95 1.33
N PHE A 59 -0.73 -0.31 1.47
CA PHE A 59 -1.65 -1.44 1.52
C PHE A 59 -1.86 -1.84 2.98
N VAL A 60 -3.13 -1.97 3.38
CA VAL A 60 -3.51 -2.21 4.77
C VAL A 60 -4.59 -3.27 4.86
N ILE A 61 -4.47 -4.16 5.84
CA ILE A 61 -5.56 -5.02 6.28
C ILE A 61 -5.76 -4.80 7.77
N THR A 62 -6.99 -4.47 8.18
CA THR A 62 -7.32 -4.19 9.59
C THR A 62 -8.15 -5.33 10.15
N GLN A 63 -7.90 -5.71 11.40
CA GLN A 63 -8.71 -6.72 12.07
C GLN A 63 -8.70 -6.53 13.60
N GLY A 64 -9.70 -7.08 14.30
CA GLY A 64 -9.70 -7.14 15.76
C GLY A 64 -8.51 -7.93 16.31
N ALA A 65 -8.00 -7.53 17.48
CA ALA A 65 -6.84 -8.14 18.13
C ALA A 65 -6.95 -9.66 18.38
N LYS A 66 -8.16 -10.20 18.53
CA LYS A 66 -8.40 -11.64 18.68
C LYS A 66 -8.08 -12.43 17.42
N SER A 67 -8.16 -11.81 16.25
CA SER A 67 -7.83 -12.47 14.98
C SER A 67 -6.43 -12.09 14.48
N ARG A 68 -5.49 -11.84 15.41
CA ARG A 68 -4.08 -11.55 15.11
C ARG A 68 -3.45 -12.59 14.18
N THR A 69 -3.72 -13.87 14.41
CA THR A 69 -3.14 -14.98 13.64
C THR A 69 -3.43 -14.85 12.14
N ALA A 70 -4.61 -14.37 11.75
CA ALA A 70 -4.94 -14.12 10.34
C ALA A 70 -3.99 -13.08 9.71
N LEU A 71 -3.64 -12.01 10.43
CA LEU A 71 -2.70 -11.00 9.94
C LEU A 71 -1.26 -11.53 9.91
N GLU A 72 -0.88 -12.39 10.84
CA GLU A 72 0.44 -13.04 10.89
C GLU A 72 0.62 -14.04 9.74
N GLU A 73 -0.43 -14.79 9.37
CA GLU A 73 -0.44 -15.66 8.20
C GLU A 73 -0.27 -14.86 6.91
N ILE A 74 -0.98 -13.74 6.77
CA ILE A 74 -0.84 -12.84 5.61
C ILE A 74 0.58 -12.25 5.55
N GLN A 75 1.11 -11.78 6.68
CA GLN A 75 2.47 -11.25 6.77
C GLN A 75 3.50 -12.32 6.37
N THR A 76 3.33 -13.55 6.83
CA THR A 76 4.20 -14.68 6.50
C THR A 76 4.10 -15.03 5.02
N PHE A 77 2.90 -15.02 4.44
CA PHE A 77 2.68 -15.31 3.02
C PHE A 77 3.39 -14.30 2.11
N PHE A 78 3.26 -13.00 2.41
CA PHE A 78 3.89 -11.95 1.60
C PHE A 78 5.38 -11.77 1.89
N GLU A 79 5.84 -12.22 3.07
CA GLU A 79 7.19 -12.02 3.60
C GLU A 79 7.58 -10.53 3.67
N CYS A 80 6.61 -9.65 3.89
CA CYS A 80 6.79 -8.21 3.92
C CYS A 80 5.75 -7.52 4.80
N GLY A 81 5.93 -6.21 5.05
CA GLY A 81 5.01 -5.44 5.87
C GLY A 81 5.16 -5.68 7.37
N ARG A 82 4.39 -4.92 8.14
CA ARG A 82 4.43 -4.95 9.62
C ARG A 82 3.03 -4.89 10.20
N ILE A 83 2.83 -5.56 11.34
CA ILE A 83 1.60 -5.51 12.11
C ILE A 83 1.75 -4.43 13.20
N TYR A 84 0.82 -3.49 13.21
CA TYR A 84 0.75 -2.42 14.19
C TYR A 84 -0.51 -2.56 15.04
N GLU A 85 -0.38 -2.34 16.33
CA GLU A 85 -1.52 -2.25 17.23
C GLU A 85 -2.03 -0.82 17.30
N ASN A 86 -3.30 -0.63 16.97
CA ASN A 86 -4.01 0.62 17.14
C ASN A 86 -4.85 0.52 18.41
N ARG A 87 -4.28 0.98 19.53
CA ARG A 87 -4.96 1.02 20.81
C ARG A 87 -6.09 2.03 20.75
N ARG A 88 -7.31 1.51 20.84
CA ARG A 88 -8.49 2.32 21.06
C ARG A 88 -8.70 2.47 22.56
N TYR A 89 -8.90 3.71 22.99
CA TYR A 89 -9.15 4.10 24.39
C TYR A 89 -10.63 4.47 24.62
N ASP A 90 -11.49 4.24 23.63
CA ASP A 90 -12.93 4.45 23.70
C ASP A 90 -13.64 3.17 24.21
N ASN A 91 -14.98 3.21 24.30
CA ASN A 91 -15.82 2.13 24.84
C ASN A 91 -15.82 0.83 23.99
N HIS A 92 -14.87 0.66 23.07
CA HIS A 92 -14.71 -0.56 22.30
C HIS A 92 -14.03 -1.65 23.13
N ARG A 93 -14.63 -2.84 23.10
CA ARG A 93 -14.18 -4.01 23.88
C ARG A 93 -12.90 -4.67 23.37
N GLU A 94 -12.29 -4.15 22.30
CA GLU A 94 -11.16 -4.79 21.63
C GLU A 94 -10.30 -3.77 20.86
N HIS A 95 -8.97 -3.90 20.96
CA HIS A 95 -8.02 -3.16 20.14
C HIS A 95 -8.05 -3.63 18.69
N LEU A 96 -7.62 -2.78 17.77
CA LEU A 96 -7.46 -3.15 16.36
C LEU A 96 -6.00 -3.38 16.02
N LEU A 97 -5.75 -4.31 15.12
CA LEU A 97 -4.47 -4.57 14.50
C LEU A 97 -4.52 -4.18 13.04
N ARG A 98 -3.39 -3.69 12.52
CA ARG A 98 -3.23 -3.31 11.12
C ARG A 98 -1.98 -3.98 10.56
N TYR A 99 -2.15 -4.94 9.66
CA TYR A 99 -1.08 -5.33 8.75
C TYR A 99 -0.90 -4.21 7.73
N CYS A 100 0.32 -3.69 7.57
CA CYS A 100 0.59 -2.54 6.73
C CYS A 100 1.89 -2.69 5.94
N VAL A 101 1.81 -2.44 4.63
CA VAL A 101 2.94 -2.40 3.70
C VAL A 101 3.04 -0.98 3.14
N ARG A 102 4.16 -0.31 3.43
CA ARG A 102 4.44 1.08 3.04
C ARG A 102 5.70 1.26 2.20
N SER A 103 6.59 0.26 2.24
CA SER A 103 7.79 0.29 1.42
C SER A 103 7.40 0.21 -0.04
N LEU A 104 7.77 1.23 -0.84
CA LEU A 104 7.53 1.22 -2.30
C LEU A 104 8.10 -0.04 -2.95
N ARG A 105 9.26 -0.51 -2.48
CA ARG A 105 9.88 -1.75 -2.95
C ARG A 105 8.99 -2.95 -2.68
N GLU A 106 8.49 -3.11 -1.46
CA GLU A 106 7.63 -4.25 -1.08
C GLU A 106 6.27 -4.20 -1.79
N LEU A 107 5.69 -3.01 -1.93
CA LEU A 107 4.46 -2.81 -2.70
C LEU A 107 4.62 -3.28 -4.14
N ARG A 108 5.72 -2.90 -4.78
CA ARG A 108 6.02 -3.28 -6.17
C ARG A 108 6.39 -4.75 -6.34
N GLU A 109 7.20 -5.29 -5.45
CA GLU A 109 7.79 -6.62 -5.66
C GLU A 109 6.91 -7.73 -5.10
N ARG A 110 6.03 -7.43 -4.13
CA ARG A 110 5.20 -8.44 -3.44
C ARG A 110 3.71 -8.20 -3.62
N ILE A 111 3.22 -7.00 -3.33
CA ILE A 111 1.77 -6.74 -3.28
C ILE A 111 1.14 -6.61 -4.67
N ILE A 112 1.68 -5.72 -5.51
CA ILE A 112 1.15 -5.47 -6.86
C ILE A 112 1.14 -6.74 -7.72
N PRO A 113 2.25 -7.52 -7.81
CA PRO A 113 2.27 -8.72 -8.65
C PRO A 113 1.28 -9.78 -8.17
N PHE A 114 1.04 -9.87 -6.86
CA PHE A 114 0.04 -10.79 -6.31
C PHE A 114 -1.37 -10.44 -6.78
N PHE A 115 -1.81 -9.19 -6.61
CA PHE A 115 -3.17 -8.77 -6.98
C PHE A 115 -3.36 -8.54 -8.48
N GLN A 116 -2.28 -8.43 -9.26
CA GLN A 116 -2.32 -8.54 -10.72
C GLN A 116 -2.56 -9.99 -11.17
N ARG A 117 -2.00 -10.96 -10.46
CA ARG A 117 -2.17 -12.39 -10.75
C ARG A 117 -3.51 -12.94 -10.24
N TYR A 118 -3.93 -12.49 -9.05
CA TYR A 118 -5.14 -12.93 -8.39
C TYR A 118 -6.06 -11.72 -8.20
N GLU A 119 -6.99 -11.55 -9.14
CA GLU A 119 -7.83 -10.36 -9.20
C GLU A 119 -8.83 -10.28 -8.04
N LEU A 120 -8.94 -9.08 -7.47
CA LEU A 120 -10.00 -8.70 -6.54
C LEU A 120 -11.36 -8.74 -7.25
N LYS A 121 -12.39 -9.20 -6.55
CA LYS A 121 -13.74 -9.38 -7.09
C LYS A 121 -14.65 -8.19 -6.78
N THR A 122 -14.34 -7.39 -5.76
CA THR A 122 -15.16 -6.24 -5.35
C THR A 122 -14.75 -4.95 -6.07
N HIS A 123 -15.41 -3.82 -5.74
CA HIS A 123 -15.03 -2.49 -6.23
C HIS A 123 -13.59 -2.11 -5.88
N LYS A 124 -12.97 -2.75 -4.87
CA LYS A 124 -11.56 -2.55 -4.51
C LYS A 124 -10.60 -2.85 -5.67
N LYS A 125 -11.03 -3.63 -6.69
CA LYS A 125 -10.25 -3.81 -7.93
C LYS A 125 -9.96 -2.50 -8.65
N ASN A 126 -10.89 -1.55 -8.61
CA ASN A 126 -10.72 -0.24 -9.25
C ASN A 126 -9.75 0.64 -8.44
N ASP A 127 -9.83 0.55 -7.11
CA ASP A 127 -8.88 1.23 -6.22
C ASP A 127 -7.47 0.67 -6.41
N PHE A 128 -7.34 -0.65 -6.53
CA PHE A 128 -6.07 -1.31 -6.82
C PHE A 128 -5.46 -0.87 -8.16
N LYS A 129 -6.28 -0.74 -9.22
CA LYS A 129 -5.81 -0.24 -10.53
C LYS A 129 -5.21 1.17 -10.41
N LYS A 130 -5.94 2.11 -9.80
CA LYS A 130 -5.46 3.47 -9.56
C LYS A 130 -4.23 3.50 -8.65
N PHE A 131 -4.19 2.62 -7.65
CA PHE A 131 -3.02 2.46 -6.79
C PHE A 131 -1.79 2.05 -7.60
N CYS A 132 -1.91 1.11 -8.55
CA CYS A 132 -0.82 0.73 -9.45
C CYS A 132 -0.37 1.89 -10.34
N GLU A 133 -1.31 2.65 -10.90
CA GLU A 133 -1.01 3.85 -11.71
C GLU A 133 -0.22 4.88 -10.91
N ILE A 134 -0.65 5.17 -9.67
CA ILE A 134 0.07 6.09 -8.79
C ILE A 134 1.47 5.58 -8.47
N ILE A 135 1.64 4.29 -8.16
CA ILE A 135 2.96 3.71 -7.90
C ILE A 135 3.86 3.89 -9.13
N SER A 136 3.35 3.63 -10.34
CA SER A 136 4.09 3.86 -11.58
C SER A 136 4.48 5.34 -11.77
N LEU A 137 3.59 6.28 -11.45
CA LEU A 137 3.92 7.72 -11.48
C LEU A 137 5.04 8.07 -10.48
N ILE A 138 5.06 7.43 -9.31
CA ILE A 138 6.13 7.62 -8.32
C ILE A 138 7.46 7.10 -8.88
N GLU A 139 7.47 5.88 -9.43
CA GLU A 139 8.67 5.25 -9.99
C GLU A 139 9.29 6.05 -11.15
N ASN A 140 8.45 6.63 -11.99
CA ASN A 140 8.88 7.49 -13.10
C ASN A 140 9.24 8.92 -12.66
N GLY A 141 9.27 9.20 -11.35
CA GLY A 141 9.69 10.50 -10.80
C GLY A 141 8.66 11.63 -10.92
N HIS A 142 7.44 11.36 -11.41
CA HIS A 142 6.42 12.40 -11.62
C HIS A 142 5.95 13.05 -10.30
N HIS A 143 6.07 12.35 -9.18
CA HIS A 143 5.79 12.91 -7.85
C HIS A 143 6.70 14.09 -7.45
N SER A 144 7.77 14.36 -8.22
CA SER A 144 8.69 15.48 -8.01
C SER A 144 8.34 16.74 -8.82
N THR A 145 7.24 16.72 -9.58
CA THR A 145 6.76 17.89 -10.36
C THR A 145 5.35 18.29 -9.91
N HIS A 146 5.02 19.56 -10.05
CA HIS A 146 3.68 20.04 -9.71
C HIS A 146 2.60 19.36 -10.56
N GLU A 147 2.83 19.22 -11.87
CA GLU A 147 1.91 18.53 -12.77
C GLU A 147 1.70 17.07 -12.37
N GLY A 148 2.77 16.34 -12.04
CA GLY A 148 2.67 14.95 -11.65
C GLY A 148 1.98 14.76 -10.29
N VAL A 149 2.24 15.63 -9.31
CA VAL A 149 1.50 15.64 -8.03
C VAL A 149 0.03 15.97 -8.24
N THR A 150 -0.31 16.89 -9.15
CA THR A 150 -1.71 17.16 -9.53
C THR A 150 -2.40 15.93 -10.10
N LYS A 151 -1.74 15.20 -11.03
CA LYS A 151 -2.27 13.94 -11.59
C LYS A 151 -2.50 12.91 -10.48
N ILE A 152 -1.50 12.70 -9.61
CA ILE A 152 -1.62 11.81 -8.46
C ILE A 152 -2.79 12.21 -7.56
N ALA A 153 -2.95 13.50 -7.25
CA ALA A 153 -4.05 14.00 -6.43
C ALA A 153 -5.42 13.70 -7.04
N TYR A 154 -5.55 13.77 -8.37
CA TYR A 154 -6.77 13.40 -9.06
C TYR A 154 -7.09 11.91 -8.90
N HIS A 155 -6.12 11.03 -9.15
CA HIS A 155 -6.29 9.58 -8.90
C HIS A 155 -6.68 9.30 -7.44
N ILE A 156 -6.08 10.00 -6.47
CA ILE A 156 -6.44 9.87 -5.05
C ILE A 156 -7.91 10.24 -4.81
N SER A 157 -8.40 11.34 -5.39
CA SER A 157 -9.80 11.76 -5.22
C SER A 157 -10.80 10.76 -5.79
N GLU A 158 -10.42 10.02 -6.84
CA GLU A 158 -11.28 9.00 -7.44
C GLU A 158 -11.26 7.67 -6.68
N MET A 159 -10.20 7.41 -5.88
CA MET A 159 -10.13 6.28 -4.95
C MET A 159 -10.87 6.60 -3.65
N ASN A 160 -10.52 7.70 -3.01
CA ASN A 160 -10.98 8.08 -1.67
C ASN A 160 -12.20 8.98 -1.75
N ARG A 161 -13.38 8.40 -2.07
CA ARG A 161 -14.66 9.13 -2.25
C ARG A 161 -15.06 10.06 -1.10
N LYS A 162 -14.42 9.98 0.08
CA LYS A 162 -14.78 10.74 1.28
C LYS A 162 -13.97 12.02 1.51
N SER A 163 -12.87 12.28 0.78
CA SER A 163 -12.09 13.51 1.00
C SER A 163 -11.25 13.91 -0.22
N LYS A 164 -11.40 15.16 -0.69
CA LYS A 164 -10.49 15.74 -1.69
C LYS A 164 -9.11 15.96 -1.05
N PRO A 165 -8.00 15.68 -1.75
CA PRO A 165 -6.68 16.00 -1.24
C PRO A 165 -6.51 17.51 -1.01
N LYS A 166 -5.97 17.89 0.16
CA LYS A 166 -5.65 19.28 0.52
C LYS A 166 -4.81 20.01 -0.53
N PHE A 167 -4.00 19.28 -1.28
CA PHE A 167 -3.21 19.81 -2.41
C PHE A 167 -4.10 20.47 -3.48
N LEU A 168 -5.23 19.85 -3.82
CA LEU A 168 -6.18 20.38 -4.80
C LEU A 168 -6.87 21.63 -4.26
N GLU A 169 -7.25 21.63 -2.98
CA GLU A 169 -7.86 22.80 -2.33
C GLU A 169 -6.91 24.01 -2.33
N SER A 170 -5.63 23.81 -2.00
CA SER A 170 -4.65 24.90 -2.07
C SER A 170 -4.47 25.44 -3.49
N SER A 171 -4.50 24.58 -4.50
CA SER A 171 -4.36 24.98 -5.90
C SER A 171 -5.57 25.78 -6.38
N GLU A 172 -6.79 25.41 -5.98
CA GLU A 172 -8.02 26.13 -6.28
C GLU A 172 -8.03 27.52 -5.63
N THR A 173 -7.60 27.63 -4.37
CA THR A 173 -7.50 28.93 -3.66
C THR A 173 -6.53 29.88 -4.35
N THR A 174 -5.33 29.41 -4.73
CA THR A 174 -4.34 30.24 -5.43
C THR A 174 -4.89 30.77 -6.76
N ARG A 175 -5.63 29.97 -7.54
CA ARG A 175 -6.25 30.46 -8.78
C ARG A 175 -7.26 31.58 -8.54
N ARG A 176 -8.16 31.41 -7.56
CA ARG A 176 -9.18 32.41 -7.25
C ARG A 176 -8.60 33.74 -6.80
N THR A 177 -7.53 33.72 -6.01
CA THR A 177 -6.84 34.95 -5.58
C THR A 177 -6.24 35.69 -6.77
N LEU A 178 -5.54 34.99 -7.67
CA LEU A 178 -4.96 35.59 -8.88
C LEU A 178 -6.04 36.18 -9.82
N GLU A 179 -7.19 35.51 -9.96
CA GLU A 179 -8.32 36.01 -10.75
C GLU A 179 -8.97 37.25 -10.13
N THR A 180 -8.97 37.37 -8.79
CA THR A 180 -9.55 38.51 -8.07
C THR A 180 -8.62 39.73 -8.08
N GLU A 181 -7.30 39.52 -8.10
CA GLU A 181 -6.28 40.60 -8.17
C GLU A 181 -6.12 41.18 -9.59
N MET A 182 -6.72 40.56 -10.60
CA MET A 182 -6.68 40.98 -12.01
C MET A 182 -7.91 41.80 -12.46
N ILE A 183 -8.81 42.15 -11.54
CA ILE A 183 -10.02 42.98 -11.76
C ILE A 183 -9.85 44.31 -11.04
#